data_AF-A0A9P5NJZ5-F1
#
_entry.id   AF-A0A9P5NJZ5-F1
#
_cell.length_a   1.000
_cell.length_b   1.000
_cell.length_c   1.000
_cell.angle_alpha   90.00
_cell.angle_beta   90.00
_cell.angle_gamma   90.00
#
_symmetry.space_group_name_H-M   'P 1'
#
loop_
_entity.id
_entity.type
_entity.pdbx_description
1 polymer ?
#
loop_
_entity_poly.entity_id
_entity_poly.type
_entity_poly.pdbx_seq_one_letter_code
_entity_poly.pdbx_strand_id
1 'polypeptide(L)'
;LPAELAPAQEFWSVFDEKQLHVGIRSCLLLWTISGSCMIPREFQLCAIIVTMSGQDSLIDVGTGKGKTLCMILPCLLSPRTISVIFYPLK
;
A
#
# COMPACT_ATOMS: atom_id res chain seq x y z
N LEU A 1 0.71 -15.19 -3.90
CA LEU A 1 0.26 -14.22 -4.92
C LEU A 1 0.65 -14.77 -6.27
N PRO A 2 -0.18 -14.66 -7.32
CA PRO A 2 0.22 -15.06 -8.67
C PRO A 2 1.49 -14.32 -9.07
N ALA A 3 2.51 -15.05 -9.54
CA ALA A 3 3.81 -14.47 -9.90
C ALA A 3 3.68 -13.40 -10.99
N GLU A 4 2.69 -13.56 -11.88
CA GLU A 4 2.40 -12.65 -12.98
C GLU A 4 1.85 -11.28 -12.54
N LEU A 5 1.27 -11.22 -11.34
CA LEU A 5 0.75 -9.97 -10.79
C LEU A 5 1.78 -9.32 -9.87
N ALA A 6 2.61 -10.09 -9.18
CA ALA A 6 3.56 -9.56 -8.21
C ALA A 6 4.51 -8.50 -8.82
N PRO A 7 4.82 -7.40 -8.10
CA PRO A 7 5.87 -6.47 -8.51
C PRO A 7 7.19 -7.17 -8.76
N ALA A 8 7.95 -6.66 -9.74
CA ALA A 8 9.21 -7.24 -10.16
C ALA A 8 10.25 -7.24 -9.03
N GLN A 9 11.27 -8.10 -9.12
CA GLN A 9 12.28 -8.23 -8.07
C GLN A 9 13.06 -6.92 -7.84
N GLU A 10 13.25 -6.15 -8.91
CA GLU A 10 13.92 -4.85 -8.90
C GLU A 10 13.19 -3.85 -8.01
N PHE A 11 11.85 -3.87 -8.00
CA PHE A 11 11.04 -3.03 -7.13
C PHE A 11 11.36 -3.29 -5.65
N TRP A 12 11.55 -4.56 -5.27
CA TRP A 12 11.79 -4.94 -3.88
C TRP A 12 13.22 -4.65 -3.40
N SER A 13 14.18 -4.51 -4.32
CA SER A 13 15.61 -4.38 -4.01
C SER A 13 15.98 -3.13 -3.21
N VAL A 14 15.13 -2.11 -3.22
CA VAL A 14 15.37 -0.83 -2.53
C VAL A 14 14.86 -0.79 -1.09
N PHE A 15 14.17 -1.84 -0.64
CA PHE A 15 13.54 -1.91 0.68
C PHE A 15 14.31 -2.83 1.63
N ASP A 16 14.38 -2.44 2.90
CA ASP A 16 14.89 -3.33 3.95
C ASP A 16 13.90 -4.47 4.28
N GLU A 17 14.31 -5.41 5.13
CA GLU A 17 13.48 -6.57 5.51
C GLU A 17 12.13 -6.16 6.15
N LYS A 18 12.11 -5.13 6.99
CA LYS A 18 10.88 -4.67 7.66
C LYS A 18 9.92 -4.05 6.66
N GLN A 19 10.45 -3.24 5.74
CA GLN A 19 9.71 -2.61 4.66
C GLN A 19 9.16 -3.66 3.68
N LEU A 20 9.96 -4.68 3.35
CA LEU A 20 9.54 -5.83 2.55
C LEU A 20 8.35 -6.55 3.21
N HIS A 21 8.42 -6.80 4.51
CA HIS A 21 7.31 -7.43 5.25
C HIS A 21 6.02 -6.60 5.18
N VAL A 22 6.11 -5.27 5.30
CA VAL A 22 4.95 -4.38 5.11
C VAL A 22 4.39 -4.52 3.71
N GLY A 23 5.23 -4.45 2.68
CA GLY A 23 4.80 -4.55 1.29
C GLY A 23 4.10 -5.88 0.98
N ILE A 24 4.69 -7.00 1.40
CA ILE A 24 4.10 -8.33 1.22
C ILE A 24 2.78 -8.46 1.97
N ARG A 25 2.71 -7.99 3.22
CA ARG A 25 1.46 -7.99 4.00
C ARG A 25 0.38 -7.15 3.33
N SER A 26 0.76 -6.00 2.75
CA SER A 26 -0.15 -5.13 1.99
C SER A 26 -0.73 -5.86 0.78
N CYS A 27 0.12 -6.57 0.01
CA CYS A 27 -0.31 -7.37 -1.12
C CYS A 27 -1.26 -8.49 -0.71
N LEU A 28 -0.91 -9.26 0.33
CA LEU A 28 -1.73 -10.35 0.84
C LEU A 28 -3.07 -9.84 1.36
N LEU A 29 -3.06 -8.74 2.11
CA LEU A 29 -4.27 -8.14 2.65
C LEU A 29 -5.23 -7.72 1.52
N LEU A 30 -4.75 -6.96 0.54
CA LEU A 30 -5.59 -6.52 -0.58
C LEU A 30 -6.09 -7.71 -1.39
N TRP A 31 -5.23 -8.71 -1.63
CA TRP A 31 -5.59 -9.94 -2.31
C TRP A 31 -6.74 -10.66 -1.60
N THR A 32 -6.64 -10.83 -0.28
CA THR A 32 -7.67 -11.48 0.53
C THR A 32 -9.00 -10.70 0.51
N ILE A 33 -8.97 -9.39 0.79
CA ILE A 33 -10.22 -8.60 0.88
C ILE A 33 -10.88 -8.37 -0.48
N SER A 34 -10.12 -8.47 -1.58
CA SER A 34 -10.64 -8.31 -2.93
C SER A 34 -11.18 -9.60 -3.55
N GLY A 35 -11.17 -10.71 -2.80
CA GLY A 35 -11.57 -12.01 -3.35
C GLY A 35 -10.59 -12.54 -4.39
N SER A 36 -9.28 -12.32 -4.19
CA SER A 36 -8.22 -12.76 -5.09
C SER A 36 -8.21 -12.06 -6.46
N CYS A 37 -8.62 -10.79 -6.51
CA CYS A 37 -8.74 -10.03 -7.76
C CYS A 37 -7.76 -8.85 -7.86
N MET A 38 -7.22 -8.37 -6.74
CA MET A 38 -6.41 -7.15 -6.71
C MET A 38 -5.13 -7.30 -5.91
N ILE A 39 -4.12 -6.58 -6.37
CA ILE A 39 -2.85 -6.33 -5.67
C ILE A 39 -2.50 -4.84 -5.80
N PRO A 40 -1.76 -4.25 -4.84
CA PRO A 40 -1.39 -2.85 -4.94
C PRO A 40 -0.33 -2.66 -6.03
N ARG A 41 -0.47 -1.59 -6.81
CA ARG A 41 0.54 -1.14 -7.78
C ARG A 41 1.79 -0.64 -7.06
N GLU A 42 2.93 -0.61 -7.76
CA GLU A 42 4.21 -0.20 -7.18
C GLU A 42 4.17 1.15 -6.47
N PHE A 43 3.56 2.20 -7.07
CA PHE A 43 3.45 3.50 -6.39
C PHE A 43 2.60 3.45 -5.11
N GLN A 44 1.59 2.56 -5.07
CA GLN A 44 0.75 2.36 -3.90
C GLN A 44 1.54 1.63 -2.82
N LEU A 45 2.34 0.62 -3.19
CA LEU A 45 3.24 -0.07 -2.27
C LEU A 45 4.29 0.88 -1.70
N CYS A 46 4.94 1.70 -2.53
CA CYS A 46 5.88 2.71 -2.06
C CYS A 46 5.23 3.61 -1.01
N ALA A 47 4.05 4.17 -1.31
CA ALA A 47 3.33 5.02 -0.38
C ALA A 47 3.02 4.30 0.94
N ILE A 48 2.47 3.08 0.87
CA ILE A 48 2.10 2.29 2.05
C ILE A 48 3.34 1.95 2.89
N ILE A 49 4.42 1.50 2.26
CA ILE A 49 5.66 1.14 2.95
C ILE A 49 6.26 2.34 3.66
N VAL A 50 6.33 3.50 2.99
CA VAL A 50 6.83 4.76 3.57
C VAL A 50 5.97 5.19 4.76
N THR A 51 4.64 5.23 4.58
CA THR A 51 3.69 5.57 5.67
C THR A 51 3.85 4.64 6.87
N MET A 52 3.92 3.33 6.64
CA MET A 52 4.07 2.33 7.69
C MET A 52 5.46 2.30 8.33
N SER A 53 6.45 2.94 7.69
CA SER A 53 7.78 3.19 8.24
C SER A 53 7.82 4.46 9.12
N GLY A 54 6.68 5.11 9.35
CA GLY A 54 6.58 6.33 10.15
C GLY A 54 7.07 7.58 9.42
N GLN A 55 7.13 7.55 8.08
CA GLN A 55 7.56 8.67 7.25
C GLN A 55 6.37 9.33 6.56
N ASP A 56 6.44 10.65 6.40
CA ASP A 56 5.47 11.42 5.62
C ASP A 56 5.66 11.15 4.12
N SER A 57 4.56 11.12 3.37
CA SER A 57 4.58 10.86 1.93
C SER A 57 3.72 11.87 1.17
N LEU A 58 4.26 12.44 0.10
CA LEU A 58 3.52 13.23 -0.89
C LEU A 58 3.29 12.38 -2.14
N ILE A 59 2.03 12.14 -2.49
CA ILE A 59 1.64 11.32 -3.64
C ILE A 59 1.00 12.22 -4.70
N ASP A 60 1.75 12.52 -5.76
CA ASP A 60 1.24 13.22 -6.93
C ASP A 60 0.94 12.23 -8.06
N VAL A 61 -0.33 11.84 -8.17
CA VAL A 61 -0.83 10.98 -9.25
C VAL A 61 -2.22 11.42 -9.68
N GLY A 62 -2.55 11.20 -10.96
CA GLY A 62 -3.86 11.50 -11.53
C GLY A 62 -5.05 10.82 -10.83
N THR A 63 -6.27 11.23 -11.18
CA THR A 63 -7.51 10.63 -10.69
C THR A 63 -7.67 9.18 -11.20
N GLY A 64 -8.49 8.38 -10.51
CA GLY A 64 -8.74 6.98 -10.88
C GLY A 64 -7.56 6.02 -10.72
N LYS A 65 -6.42 6.46 -10.18
CA LYS A 65 -5.23 5.61 -9.99
C LYS A 65 -5.26 4.75 -8.73
N GLY A 66 -6.22 4.98 -7.83
CA GLY A 66 -6.37 4.22 -6.58
C GLY A 66 -5.65 4.82 -5.38
N LYS A 67 -5.51 6.15 -5.32
CA LYS A 67 -4.94 6.87 -4.16
C LYS A 67 -5.61 6.52 -2.83
N THR A 68 -6.91 6.22 -2.87
CA THR A 68 -7.67 5.78 -1.70
C THR A 68 -7.08 4.52 -1.05
N LEU A 69 -6.53 3.59 -1.83
CA LEU A 69 -5.86 2.40 -1.29
C LEU A 69 -4.59 2.76 -0.51
N CYS A 70 -3.87 3.81 -0.92
CA CYS A 70 -2.71 4.31 -0.17
C CYS A 70 -3.08 4.83 1.22
N MET A 71 -4.32 5.28 1.41
CA MET A 71 -4.83 5.73 2.71
C MET A 71 -5.43 4.58 3.53
N ILE A 72 -6.19 3.67 2.91
CA ILE A 72 -6.93 2.63 3.61
C ILE A 72 -6.03 1.46 4.04
N LEU A 73 -5.10 1.01 3.19
CA LEU A 73 -4.27 -0.16 3.51
C LEU A 73 -3.40 0.02 4.76
N PRO A 74 -2.75 1.19 5.01
CA PRO A 74 -2.04 1.43 6.26
C PRO A 74 -2.94 1.28 7.50
N CYS A 75 -4.18 1.80 7.45
CA CYS A 75 -5.14 1.67 8.55
C CYS A 75 -5.44 0.20 8.88
N LEU A 76 -5.57 -0.64 7.86
CA LEU A 76 -5.87 -2.05 8.02
C LEU A 76 -4.65 -2.87 8.49
N LEU A 77 -3.44 -2.46 8.11
CA LEU A 77 -2.19 -3.11 8.55
C LEU A 77 -1.85 -2.81 10.01
N SER A 78 -2.34 -1.67 10.52
CA SER A 78 -2.17 -1.21 11.91
C SER A 78 -3.53 -1.03 12.61
N PRO A 79 -4.28 -2.13 12.89
CA PRO A 79 -5.64 -2.04 13.44
C PRO A 79 -5.72 -1.46 14.86
N ARG A 80 -4.59 -1.21 15.52
CA ARG A 80 -4.50 -0.62 16.87
C ARG A 80 -4.16 0.87 16.85
N THR A 81 -4.12 1.50 15.67
CA THR A 81 -3.86 2.93 15.50
C THR A 81 -5.09 3.66 15.01
N ILE A 82 -5.18 4.96 15.29
CA ILE A 82 -6.22 5.85 14.76
C ILE A 82 -5.65 6.57 13.54
N SER A 83 -6.40 6.56 12.45
CA SER A 83 -6.08 7.32 11.24
C SER A 83 -7.18 8.36 11.02
N VAL A 84 -6.77 9.60 10.74
CA VAL A 84 -7.68 10.71 10.43
C VAL A 84 -7.48 11.09 8.98
N ILE A 85 -8.56 10.97 8.18
CA ILE A 85 -8.53 11.30 6.75
C ILE A 85 -9.33 12.58 6.55
N PHE A 86 -8.66 13.60 6.02
CA PHE A 86 -9.29 14.87 5.66
C PHE A 86 -9.61 14.87 4.17
N TYR A 87 -10.87 15.19 3.84
CA TYR A 87 -11.31 15.37 2.46
C TYR A 87 -12.11 16.66 2.34
N PRO A 88 -11.80 17.55 1.37
CA PRO A 88 -12.41 18.87 1.30
C PRO A 88 -13.82 18.91 0.69
N LEU A 89 -14.38 17.78 0.24
CA LEU A 89 -15.76 17.75 -0.26
C LEU A 89 -16.72 17.27 0.83
N LYS A 90 -17.94 17.81 0.77
CA LYS A 90 -19.08 17.45 1.63
C LYS A 90 -19.78 16.18 1.13
#